data_AF-A0A9X6PSU1-F1
#
_entry.id   AF-A0A9X6PSU1-F1
#
_cell.length_a   1.000
_cell.length_b   1.000
_cell.length_c   1.000
_cell.angle_alpha   90.00
_cell.angle_beta   90.00
_cell.angle_gamma   90.00
#
_symmetry.space_group_name_H-M   'P 1'
#
loop_
_entity.id
_entity.type
_entity.pdbx_description
1 polymer ?
#
loop_
_entity_poly.entity_id
_entity_poly.type
_entity_poly.pdbx_seq_one_letter_code
_entity_poly.pdbx_strand_id
1 'polypeptide(L)'
;MVPLTDSNGKRILNDNKQPIITRELTYEVKGQKIIIQDHSEGHKFGEGGIGDQSPHHNVRPEYNTRTGQVDRMEDHYYFEKRNKK
;
A
#
# COMPACT_ATOMS: atom_id res chain seq x y z
N MET A 1 8.95 3.43 8.05
CA MET A 1 8.92 2.07 7.49
C MET A 1 7.87 1.28 8.24
N VAL A 2 6.99 0.56 7.54
CA VAL A 2 5.88 -0.20 8.12
C VAL A 2 5.80 -1.58 7.43
N PRO A 3 5.26 -2.62 8.08
CA PRO A 3 5.05 -3.90 7.40
C PRO A 3 3.89 -3.82 6.41
N LEU A 4 4.04 -4.46 5.25
CA LEU A 4 2.93 -4.69 4.33
C LEU A 4 1.97 -5.72 4.95
N THR A 5 0.66 -5.47 4.86
CA THR A 5 -0.36 -6.34 5.43
C THR A 5 -1.41 -6.75 4.42
N ASP A 6 -2.05 -7.90 4.65
CA ASP A 6 -3.26 -8.30 3.94
C ASP A 6 -4.50 -7.52 4.39
N SER A 7 -5.65 -7.85 3.81
CA SER A 7 -6.95 -7.22 4.12
C SER A 7 -7.39 -7.42 5.58
N ASN A 8 -6.88 -8.44 6.27
CA ASN A 8 -7.14 -8.73 7.68
C ASN A 8 -6.11 -8.08 8.63
N GLY A 9 -5.15 -7.32 8.10
CA GLY A 9 -4.10 -6.67 8.88
C GLY A 9 -2.96 -7.61 9.28
N LYS A 10 -2.89 -8.83 8.73
CA LYS A 10 -1.78 -9.76 8.97
C LYS A 10 -0.61 -9.40 8.07
N ARG A 11 0.60 -9.46 8.61
CA ARG A 11 1.84 -9.15 7.89
C ARG A 11 2.08 -10.14 6.76
N ILE A 12 2.42 -9.62 5.58
CA ILE A 12 2.87 -10.42 4.44
C ILE A 12 4.35 -10.72 4.62
N LEU A 13 4.73 -11.99 4.45
CA LEU A 13 6.09 -12.47 4.64
C LEU A 13 6.77 -12.75 3.29
N ASN A 14 8.08 -12.51 3.22
CA ASN A 14 8.93 -12.96 2.12
C ASN A 14 9.30 -14.46 2.26
N ASP A 15 10.07 -14.98 1.31
CA ASP A 15 10.50 -16.40 1.28
C ASP A 15 11.29 -16.82 2.53
N ASN A 16 11.95 -15.88 3.19
CA ASN A 16 12.67 -16.10 4.46
C ASN A 16 11.78 -16.02 5.69
N LYS A 17 10.44 -15.98 5.53
CA LYS A 17 9.44 -15.81 6.59
C LYS A 17 9.59 -14.48 7.36
N GLN A 18 10.18 -13.46 6.74
CA GLN A 18 10.32 -12.13 7.32
C GLN A 18 9.26 -11.18 6.76
N PRO A 19 8.69 -10.26 7.56
CA PRO A 19 7.75 -9.28 7.04
C PRO A 19 8.35 -8.44 5.91
N ILE A 20 7.58 -8.25 4.83
CA ILE A 20 7.92 -7.27 3.80
C ILE A 20 7.73 -5.88 4.42
N ILE A 21 8.80 -5.08 4.42
CA ILE A 21 8.77 -3.73 4.99
C ILE A 21 8.70 -2.71 3.85
N THR A 22 7.70 -1.83 3.93
CA THR A 22 7.43 -0.77 2.96
C THR A 22 7.60 0.61 3.57
N ARG A 23 7.43 1.63 2.73
CA ARG A 23 7.51 3.04 3.10
C ARG A 23 6.11 3.62 3.23
N GLU A 24 5.95 4.48 4.22
CA GLU A 24 4.86 5.44 4.28
C GLU A 24 5.49 6.83 4.29
N LEU A 25 4.98 7.70 3.43
CA LEU A 25 5.45 9.08 3.28
C LEU A 25 4.33 10.02 3.73
N THR A 26 4.64 10.92 4.65
CA THR A 26 3.70 11.94 5.11
C THR A 26 3.94 13.23 4.34
N TYR A 27 2.88 13.76 3.74
CA TYR A 27 2.88 15.07 3.08
C TYR A 27 1.85 15.97 3.71
N GLU A 28 2.14 17.27 3.78
CA GLU A 28 1.17 18.28 4.15
C GLU A 28 0.76 19.06 2.91
N VAL A 29 -0.54 19.09 2.62
CA VAL A 29 -1.12 19.76 1.46
C VAL A 29 -2.26 20.63 1.95
N LYS A 30 -2.13 21.96 1.81
CA LYS A 30 -3.16 22.94 2.23
C LYS A 30 -3.60 22.76 3.70
N GLY A 31 -2.67 22.44 4.59
CA GLY A 31 -2.94 22.23 6.02
C GLY A 31 -3.53 20.85 6.37
N GLN A 32 -3.70 19.95 5.39
CA GLN A 32 -4.11 18.57 5.62
C GLN A 32 -2.92 17.63 5.42
N LYS A 33 -2.72 16.70 6.37
CA LYS A 33 -1.73 15.64 6.23
C LYS A 33 -2.32 14.43 5.52
N ILE A 34 -1.60 13.96 4.51
CA ILE A 34 -1.88 12.75 3.75
C ILE A 34 -0.72 11.78 3.85
N ILE A 35 -1.03 10.49 3.80
CA ILE A 35 -0.07 9.39 3.85
C ILE A 35 -0.07 8.69 2.50
N ILE A 36 1.10 8.60 1.87
CA ILE A 36 1.31 7.78 0.68
C ILE A 36 1.92 6.46 1.12
N GLN A 37 1.22 5.36 0.85
CA GLN A 37 1.70 4.01 1.15
C GLN A 37 2.36 3.41 -0.11
N ASP A 38 3.59 2.94 0.03
CA ASP A 38 4.32 2.27 -1.03
C ASP A 38 3.99 0.77 -1.05
N HIS A 39 3.13 0.34 -1.97
CA HIS A 39 2.83 -1.07 -2.21
C HIS A 39 3.51 -1.55 -3.51
N SER A 40 4.77 -1.17 -3.72
CA SER A 40 5.54 -1.55 -4.92
C SER A 40 5.80 -3.05 -5.08
N GLU A 41 5.60 -3.86 -4.02
CA GLU A 41 5.61 -5.33 -4.12
C GLU A 41 4.26 -5.91 -4.58
N GLY A 42 3.17 -5.15 -4.53
CA GLY A 42 1.81 -5.63 -4.78
C GLY A 42 1.32 -6.58 -3.67
N HIS A 43 0.15 -7.19 -3.90
CA HIS A 43 -0.44 -8.17 -3.00
C HIS A 43 -0.79 -9.45 -3.77
N LYS A 44 -0.35 -10.59 -3.23
CA LYS A 44 -0.76 -11.92 -3.68
C LYS A 44 -1.48 -12.62 -2.53
N PHE A 45 -2.76 -12.94 -2.71
CA PHE A 45 -3.59 -13.53 -1.67
C PHE A 45 -3.61 -15.07 -1.73
N GLY A 46 -3.09 -15.65 -2.81
CA GLY A 46 -3.00 -17.11 -2.96
C GLY A 46 -4.32 -17.78 -3.39
N GLU A 47 -5.31 -16.98 -3.80
CA GLU A 47 -6.64 -17.44 -4.24
C GLU A 47 -6.72 -17.58 -5.77
N GLY A 48 -5.68 -18.14 -6.39
CA GLY A 48 -5.63 -18.30 -7.86
C GLY A 48 -5.64 -16.97 -8.64
N GLY A 49 -5.18 -15.88 -8.01
CA GLY A 49 -5.16 -14.53 -8.59
C GLY A 49 -6.40 -13.70 -8.30
N ILE A 50 -7.42 -14.25 -7.64
CA ILE A 50 -8.60 -13.48 -7.23
C ILE A 50 -8.20 -12.50 -6.15
N GLY A 51 -8.51 -11.21 -6.37
CA GLY A 51 -8.20 -10.13 -5.44
C GLY A 51 -6.75 -9.67 -5.47
N ASP A 52 -5.83 -10.35 -6.17
CA ASP A 52 -4.43 -9.94 -6.28
C ASP A 52 -4.32 -8.51 -6.84
N GLN A 53 -3.43 -7.74 -6.23
CA GLN A 53 -3.23 -6.34 -6.60
C GLN A 53 -1.83 -6.16 -7.14
N SER A 54 -1.73 -5.63 -8.36
CA SER A 54 -0.45 -5.22 -8.94
C SER A 54 0.16 -4.06 -8.11
N PRO A 55 1.48 -3.81 -8.25
CA PRO A 55 2.13 -2.70 -7.57
C PRO A 55 1.40 -1.37 -7.70
N HIS A 56 1.22 -0.67 -6.59
CA HIS A 56 0.47 0.58 -6.54
C HIS A 56 0.91 1.48 -5.37
N HIS A 57 0.37 2.69 -5.37
CA HIS A 57 0.30 3.55 -4.20
C HIS A 57 -1.12 3.65 -3.67
N ASN A 58 -1.26 3.80 -2.36
CA ASN A 58 -2.49 4.28 -1.74
C ASN A 58 -2.28 5.69 -1.22
N VAL A 59 -3.34 6.50 -1.25
CA VAL A 59 -3.38 7.79 -0.56
C VAL A 59 -4.40 7.74 0.56
N ARG A 60 -3.97 8.03 1.78
CA ARG A 60 -4.77 7.85 2.99
C ARG A 60 -4.74 9.11 3.87
N PRO A 61 -5.81 9.41 4.61
CA PRO A 61 -5.76 10.43 5.65
C PRO A 61 -4.91 9.94 6.82
N GLU A 62 -4.26 10.86 7.54
CA GLU A 62 -3.39 10.49 8.68
C GLU A 62 -4.13 9.78 9.83
N TYR A 63 -5.44 10.04 10.00
CA TYR A 63 -6.24 9.45 11.07
C TYR A 63 -6.76 8.04 10.75
N ASN A 64 -6.67 7.59 9.49
CA ASN A 64 -7.05 6.23 9.08
C ASN A 64 -6.21 5.77 7.88
N THR A 65 -4.98 5.36 8.17
CA THR A 65 -4.03 4.90 7.15
C THR A 65 -4.38 3.54 6.56
N ARG A 66 -5.29 2.77 7.17
CA ARG A 66 -5.62 1.42 6.70
C ARG A 66 -6.69 1.39 5.63
N THR A 67 -7.73 2.21 5.79
CA THR A 67 -8.96 2.15 4.97
C THR A 67 -9.54 3.52 4.66
N GLY A 68 -8.95 4.59 5.18
CA GLY A 68 -9.47 5.93 5.00
C GLY A 68 -9.38 6.38 3.55
N GLN A 69 -10.31 7.21 3.12
CA GLN A 69 -10.31 7.81 1.80
C GLN A 69 -10.01 9.31 1.92
N VAL A 70 -9.23 9.85 0.99
CA VAL A 70 -9.07 11.30 0.82
C VAL A 70 -10.02 11.75 -0.28
N ASP A 71 -10.80 12.80 -0.02
CA ASP A 71 -11.79 13.30 -0.99
C ASP A 71 -11.13 13.58 -2.35
N ARG A 72 -11.79 13.14 -3.42
CA ARG A 72 -11.34 13.25 -4.84
C ARG A 72 -10.04 12.52 -5.17
N MET A 73 -9.60 11.58 -4.35
CA MET A 73 -8.49 10.68 -4.69
C MET A 73 -8.99 9.25 -4.91
N GLU A 74 -8.29 8.55 -5.79
CA GLU A 74 -8.52 7.12 -6.03
C GLU A 74 -7.97 6.30 -4.87
N ASP A 75 -8.58 5.15 -4.59
CA ASP A 75 -8.07 4.24 -3.56
C ASP A 75 -6.71 3.63 -3.95
N HIS A 76 -6.48 3.41 -5.25
CA HIS A 76 -5.29 2.75 -5.78
C HIS A 76 -4.75 3.49 -7.00
N TYR A 77 -3.45 3.80 -6.96
CA TYR A 77 -2.70 4.36 -8.09
C TYR A 77 -1.71 3.30 -8.60
N TYR A 78 -2.15 2.51 -9.56
CA TYR A 78 -1.36 1.39 -10.11
C TYR A 78 -0.16 1.88 -10.92
N PHE A 79 0.94 1.12 -10.86
CA PHE A 79 2.12 1.41 -11.66
C PHE A 79 1.94 0.83 -13.07
N GLU A 80 2.05 1.67 -14.10
CA GLU A 80 1.99 1.22 -15.48
C GLU A 80 3.25 0.47 -15.91
N LYS A 81 4.39 0.83 -15.31
CA LYS A 81 5.68 0.20 -15.60
C LYS A 81 6.52 0.17 -14.33
N ARG A 82 6.99 -1.03 -13.97
CA ARG A 82 8.01 -1.19 -12.94
C ARG A 82 9.38 -1.01 -13.59
N ASN A 83 10.25 -0.21 -12.97
CA ASN A 83 11.67 -0.28 -13.31
C ASN A 83 12.14 -1.72 -13.11
N LYS A 84 12.85 -2.27 -14.10
CA LYS A 84 13.45 -3.60 -13.95
C LYS A 84 14.41 -3.53 -12.75
N LYS A 85 14.12 -4.35 -11.73
CA LYS A 85 15.02 -4.56 -10.59
C LYS A 85 16.29 -5.25 -11.05
#